data_AF-A0A0L0FS03-F1
#
_entry.id   AF-A0A0L0FS03-F1
#
_cell.length_a   1.000
_cell.length_b   1.000
_cell.length_c   1.000
_cell.angle_alpha   90.00
_cell.angle_beta   90.00
_cell.angle_gamma   90.00
#
_symmetry.space_group_name_H-M   'P 1'
#
loop_
_entity.id
_entity.type
_entity.pdbx_description
1 polymer ?
#
loop_
_entity_poly.entity_id
_entity_poly.type
_entity_poly.pdbx_seq_one_letter_code
_entity_poly.pdbx_strand_id
1 'polypeptide(L)'
;MYVYNVLKEGKRMNKKGEFVITSTKTRTQKGNIDDALLKLKQLIEEASVVPKETSEEQKEVVRQLQKKANTMRLKEKMFNKLKKQSRRKDW
;
A
#
# COMPACT_ATOMS: atom_id res chain seq x y z
N MET A 1 19.33 8.42 -6.19
CA MET A 1 17.93 8.77 -6.51
C MET A 1 16.89 7.82 -5.92
N TYR A 2 17.21 6.57 -5.59
CA TYR A 2 16.22 5.58 -5.10
C TYR A 2 15.51 6.00 -3.81
N VAL A 3 16.26 6.42 -2.80
CA VAL A 3 15.72 6.86 -1.50
C VAL A 3 14.75 8.03 -1.65
N TYR A 4 15.03 8.97 -2.56
CA TYR A 4 14.15 10.11 -2.81
C TYR A 4 12.78 9.66 -3.35
N ASN A 5 12.75 8.70 -4.27
CA ASN A 5 11.50 8.21 -4.84
C ASN A 5 10.64 7.47 -3.79
N VAL A 6 11.27 6.64 -2.95
CA VAL A 6 10.57 5.93 -1.86
C VAL A 6 9.97 6.92 -0.85
N LEU A 7 10.72 7.96 -0.48
CA LEU A 7 10.22 9.01 0.42
C LEU A 7 9.12 9.86 -0.22
N LYS A 8 9.19 10.09 -1.54
CA LYS A 8 8.20 10.83 -2.32
C LYS A 8 6.86 10.10 -2.41
N GLU A 9 6.87 8.78 -2.48
CA GLU A 9 5.65 7.95 -2.48
C GLU A 9 4.96 7.91 -1.09
N GLY A 10 5.67 8.30 -0.03
CA GLY A 10 5.12 8.42 1.32
C GLY A 10 4.16 9.60 1.49
N LYS A 11 3.13 9.43 2.34
CA LYS A 11 2.08 10.44 2.64
C LYS A 11 2.56 11.69 3.42
N ARG A 12 3.86 12.00 3.42
CA ARG A 12 4.48 13.08 4.24
C ARG A 12 4.98 14.29 3.44
N MET A 13 4.69 14.38 2.14
CA MET A 13 4.93 15.58 1.35
C MET A 13 3.73 16.53 1.31
N ASN A 14 4.00 17.83 1.30
CA ASN A 14 3.00 18.86 1.05
C ASN A 14 2.84 19.17 -0.45
N LYS A 15 1.87 20.02 -0.81
CA LYS A 15 1.61 20.44 -2.21
C LYS A 15 2.79 21.18 -2.86
N LYS A 16 3.71 21.72 -2.06
CA LYS A 16 4.93 22.41 -2.52
C LYS A 16 6.12 21.46 -2.68
N GLY A 17 5.96 20.17 -2.38
CA GLY A 17 7.02 19.18 -2.47
C GLY A 17 7.99 19.17 -1.27
N GLU A 18 7.63 19.83 -0.16
CA GLU A 18 8.43 19.82 1.07
C GLU A 18 8.02 18.62 1.94
N PHE A 19 9.01 17.99 2.56
CA PHE A 19 8.80 16.88 3.49
C PHE A 19 8.56 17.42 4.90
N VAL A 20 7.42 17.09 5.50
CA VAL A 20 7.04 17.63 6.82
C VAL A 20 6.99 16.50 7.84
N ILE A 21 7.78 16.63 8.91
CA ILE A 21 7.78 15.73 10.07
C ILE A 21 7.41 16.54 11.31
N THR A 22 6.50 16.01 12.11
CA THR A 22 6.11 16.60 13.39
C THR A 22 6.33 15.61 14.54
N SER A 23 6.62 16.16 15.71
CA SER A 23 6.62 15.40 16.97
C SER A 23 5.99 16.20 18.09
N THR A 24 5.10 15.54 18.84
CA THR A 24 4.40 16.08 20.01
C THR A 24 4.53 15.13 21.21
N LYS A 25 5.64 14.37 21.27
CA LYS A 25 5.85 13.27 22.23
C LYS A 25 6.19 13.75 23.64
N THR A 26 6.92 14.86 23.75
CA THR A 26 7.40 15.42 25.01
C THR A 26 6.86 16.82 25.21
N ARG A 27 6.86 17.30 26.46
CA ARG A 27 6.40 18.65 26.81
C ARG A 27 7.44 19.73 26.45
N THR A 28 8.70 19.36 26.26
CA THR A 28 9.78 20.31 25.92
C THR A 28 10.00 20.36 24.42
N GLN A 29 10.29 21.56 23.89
CA GLN A 29 10.57 21.73 22.46
C GLN A 29 11.83 20.95 22.04
N LYS A 30 12.87 20.95 22.88
CA LYS A 30 14.11 20.21 22.64
C LYS A 30 13.87 18.71 22.47
N GLY A 31 13.09 18.09 23.36
CA GLY A 31 12.77 16.67 23.26
C GLY A 31 11.96 16.33 22.00
N ASN A 32 11.10 17.24 21.54
CA ASN A 32 10.35 17.06 20.30
C ASN A 32 11.24 17.21 19.05
N ILE A 33 12.26 18.08 19.09
CA ILE A 33 13.26 18.19 18.01
C ILE A 33 14.07 16.90 17.91
N ASP A 34 14.58 16.39 19.02
CA ASP A 34 15.39 15.17 19.05
C ASP A 34 14.58 13.95 18.54
N ASP A 35 13.31 13.84 18.93
CA ASP A 35 12.42 12.78 18.44
C ASP A 35 12.07 12.93 16.95
N ALA A 36 11.88 14.16 16.46
CA ALA A 36 11.67 14.40 15.04
C ALA A 36 12.91 14.03 14.19
N LEU A 37 14.11 14.33 14.69
CA LEU A 37 15.37 13.91 14.05
C LEU A 37 15.53 12.39 14.05
N LEU A 38 15.18 11.71 15.16
CA LEU A 38 15.22 10.26 15.22
C LEU A 38 14.25 9.62 14.22
N LYS A 39 13.03 10.13 14.12
CA LYS A 39 12.05 9.70 13.12
C LYS A 39 12.56 9.90 11.69
N LEU A 40 13.21 11.03 11.41
CA LEU A 40 13.83 11.27 10.11
C LEU A 40 14.90 10.22 9.80
N LYS A 41 15.78 9.93 10.76
CA LYS A 41 16.83 8.92 10.61
C LYS A 41 16.25 7.53 10.32
N GLN A 42 15.27 7.10 11.12
CA GLN A 42 14.59 5.81 10.91
C GLN A 42 13.96 5.71 9.53
N LEU A 43 13.31 6.78 9.06
CA LEU A 43 12.70 6.81 7.73
C LEU A 43 13.73 6.70 6.60
N ILE A 44 14.89 7.34 6.76
CA ILE A 44 15.98 7.23 5.79
C ILE A 44 16.55 5.81 5.79
N GLU A 45 16.74 5.20 6.97
CA GLU A 45 17.21 3.82 7.10
C GLU A 45 16.22 2.84 6.45
N GLU A 46 14.93 2.96 6.73
CA GLU A 46 13.86 2.17 6.10
C GLU A 46 13.84 2.34 4.58
N ALA A 47 13.89 3.59 4.09
CA ALA A 47 13.88 3.88 2.66
C ALA A 47 15.19 3.49 1.96
N SER A 48 16.28 3.34 2.71
CA SER A 48 17.55 2.83 2.20
C SER A 48 17.55 1.32 2.03
N VAL A 49 16.63 0.59 2.68
CA VAL A 49 16.44 -0.83 2.42
C VAL A 49 15.71 -0.98 1.11
N VAL A 50 16.45 -1.39 0.07
CA VAL A 50 15.85 -1.79 -1.20
C VAL A 50 15.05 -3.07 -0.95
N PRO A 51 13.71 -3.07 -1.08
CA PRO A 51 12.95 -4.31 -1.10
C PRO A 51 13.58 -5.23 -2.14
N LYS A 52 14.02 -6.41 -1.70
CA LYS A 52 14.53 -7.45 -2.59
C LYS A 52 13.48 -7.70 -3.66
N GLU A 53 13.92 -7.87 -4.90
CA GLU A 53 13.00 -8.27 -5.97
C GLU A 53 12.19 -9.49 -5.51
N THR A 54 10.89 -9.47 -5.78
CA THR A 54 10.00 -10.58 -5.42
C THR A 54 10.56 -11.86 -6.03
N SER A 55 10.75 -12.89 -5.21
CA SER A 55 11.23 -14.20 -5.69
C SER A 55 10.32 -14.71 -6.80
N GLU A 56 10.85 -15.46 -7.77
CA GLU A 56 10.07 -16.07 -8.84
C GLU A 56 8.92 -16.93 -8.27
N GLU A 57 9.15 -17.61 -7.16
CA GLU A 57 8.14 -18.38 -6.43
C GLU A 57 6.99 -17.50 -5.94
N GLN A 58 7.31 -16.34 -5.35
CA GLN A 58 6.30 -15.39 -4.87
C GLN A 58 5.50 -14.79 -6.02
N LYS A 59 6.14 -14.52 -7.18
CA LYS A 59 5.46 -14.06 -8.39
C LYS A 59 4.46 -15.10 -8.89
N GLU A 60 4.82 -16.39 -8.85
CA GLU A 60 3.91 -17.47 -9.24
C GLU A 60 2.74 -17.60 -8.24
N VAL A 61 2.99 -17.50 -6.92
CA VAL A 61 1.92 -17.49 -5.91
C VAL A 61 0.91 -16.36 -6.17
N VAL A 62 1.39 -15.14 -6.45
CA VAL A 62 0.53 -14.00 -6.80
C VAL A 62 -0.29 -14.28 -8.07
N ARG A 63 0.34 -14.86 -9.10
CA ARG A 63 -0.34 -15.24 -10.35
C ARG A 63 -1.45 -16.26 -10.10
N GLN A 64 -1.22 -17.25 -9.25
CA GLN A 64 -2.21 -18.26 -8.89
C GLN A 64 -3.37 -17.66 -8.09
N LEU A 65 -3.09 -16.75 -7.15
CA LEU A 65 -4.12 -16.01 -6.41
C LEU A 65 -5.00 -15.17 -7.34
N GLN A 66 -4.41 -14.50 -8.33
CA GLN A 66 -5.15 -13.73 -9.34
C GLN A 66 -6.06 -14.61 -10.20
N LYS A 67 -5.56 -15.77 -10.65
CA LYS A 67 -6.37 -16.76 -11.38
C LYS A 67 -7.56 -17.24 -10.54
N LYS A 68 -7.31 -17.59 -9.26
CA LYS A 68 -8.36 -18.03 -8.33
C LYS A 68 -9.40 -16.93 -8.10
N ALA A 69 -8.98 -15.69 -7.88
CA ALA A 69 -9.90 -14.56 -7.71
C ALA A 69 -10.78 -14.34 -8.96
N ASN A 70 -10.20 -14.40 -10.16
CA ASN A 70 -10.96 -14.22 -11.39
C ASN A 70 -11.95 -15.36 -11.65
N THR A 71 -11.57 -16.62 -11.38
CA THR A 71 -12.49 -17.76 -11.51
C THR A 71 -13.67 -17.67 -10.54
N MET A 72 -13.43 -17.27 -9.29
CA MET A 72 -14.48 -17.04 -8.30
C MET A 72 -15.42 -15.91 -8.74
N ARG A 73 -14.87 -14.78 -9.20
CA ARG A 73 -15.64 -13.66 -9.76
C ARG A 73 -16.52 -14.09 -10.94
N LEU A 74 -16.00 -14.93 -11.84
CA LEU A 74 -16.76 -15.41 -12.99
C LEU A 74 -17.90 -16.34 -12.57
N LYS A 75 -17.64 -17.26 -11.62
CA LYS A 75 -18.67 -18.13 -11.05
C LYS A 75 -19.80 -17.33 -10.40
N GLU A 76 -19.43 -16.34 -9.60
CA GLU A 76 -20.41 -15.45 -8.95
C GLU A 76 -21.20 -14.64 -9.98
N LYS A 77 -20.54 -14.10 -11.01
CA LYS A 77 -21.21 -13.40 -12.13
C LYS A 77 -22.22 -14.31 -12.83
N MET A 78 -21.84 -15.56 -13.12
CA MET A 78 -22.73 -16.54 -13.75
C MET A 78 -23.89 -16.92 -12.85
N PHE A 79 -23.63 -17.20 -11.57
CA PHE A 79 -24.67 -17.49 -10.58
C PHE A 79 -25.69 -16.34 -10.49
N ASN A 80 -25.21 -15.10 -10.40
CA ASN A 80 -26.07 -13.92 -10.35
C ASN A 80 -26.88 -13.72 -11.64
N LYS A 81 -26.31 -14.05 -12.82
CA LYS A 81 -27.05 -14.06 -14.09
C LYS A 81 -28.16 -15.10 -14.08
N LEU A 82 -27.87 -16.35 -13.72
CA LEU A 82 -28.86 -17.44 -13.66
C LEU A 82 -29.97 -17.13 -12.66
N LYS A 83 -29.61 -16.64 -11.46
CA LYS A 83 -30.57 -16.22 -10.44
C LYS A 83 -31.50 -15.12 -10.94
N LYS A 84 -31.01 -14.18 -11.77
CA LYS A 84 -31.82 -13.13 -12.39
C LYS A 84 -32.73 -13.69 -13.49
N GLN A 85 -32.23 -14.63 -14.29
CA GLN A 85 -33.00 -15.28 -15.34
C GLN A 85 -34.17 -16.09 -14.77
N SER A 86 -33.95 -16.85 -13.69
CA SER A 86 -35.02 -17.65 -13.06
C SER A 86 -36.14 -16.82 -12.44
N ARG A 87 -35.93 -15.52 -12.19
CA ARG A 87 -36.96 -14.59 -11.73
C ARG A 87 -37.76 -13.95 -12.87
N ARG A 88 -37.36 -14.13 -14.13
CA ARG A 88 -38.14 -13.63 -15.26
C ARG A 88 -39.36 -14.53 -15.38
N LYS A 89 -40.52 -14.00 -15.00
CA LYS A 89 -41.81 -14.55 -15.36
C LYS A 89 -42.01 -14.19 -16.83
N ASP A 90 -42.03 -15.19 -17.70
CA ASP A 90 -42.52 -14.98 -19.06
C ASP A 90 -43.99 -14.58 -18.92
N TRP A 91 -44.30 -13.37 -19.37
CA TRP A 91 -45.65 -12.84 -19.41
C TRP A 91 -46.43 -13.52 -20.54
#